data_AF-A0A0D0VT51-F1
#
_entry.id   AF-A0A0D0VT51-F1
#
_cell.length_a   1.000
_cell.length_b   1.000
_cell.length_c   1.000
_cell.angle_alpha   90.00
_cell.angle_beta   90.00
_cell.angle_gamma   90.00
#
_symmetry.space_group_name_H-M   'P 1'
#
loop_
_entity.id
_entity.type
_entity.pdbx_description
1 polymer ?
#
loop_
_entity_poly.entity_id
_entity_poly.type
_entity_poly.pdbx_seq_one_letter_code
_entity_poly.pdbx_strand_id
1 'polypeptide(L)'
;MVQIERRNSTAAEKQKKVLVVGAGAAGMSTAYHLSQHPNKFGVTLIDAVDYCGGQAFSIPIDKGSHGASWCNQGVQGGSYIFHHTCTMFQRQGYKADPCELQVSFGKDETFWSNMFPTNLIVKHQSEVRRLVWMLKIMRWFEIIFAILPFKVVFKLFCFSDEFTNAIALPMTALFLGTGNATPDVPAIMFERLCTSLSYGMWYAPNKVSVVDNEPPMIVFPNLSEFYDSWRKSLVERGVNVKLSTELVEVVKRDKNGVVVILKTSTPVKNGHKPDGGDQIAPKIENYDELVLCCLTDTAKKVLGKTASWKERRVLGSAKFSNDISITHNDSAYMKKHYENFYRDDLAVKTLNATDQSSRIAYARKNFRPM
;
A
#
# COMPACT_ATOMS: atom_id res chain seq x y z
N MET A 1 -15.81 29.85 56.00
CA MET A 1 -15.35 28.60 55.35
C MET A 1 -16.48 28.10 54.46
N VAL A 2 -16.37 28.29 53.15
CA VAL A 2 -17.37 27.84 52.18
C VAL A 2 -17.00 26.41 51.76
N GLN A 3 -17.84 25.45 52.10
CA GLN A 3 -17.77 24.08 51.57
C GLN A 3 -18.11 24.12 50.09
N ILE A 4 -17.12 23.88 49.23
CA ILE A 4 -17.35 23.62 47.81
C ILE A 4 -17.77 22.15 47.71
N GLU A 5 -19.08 21.92 47.51
CA GLU A 5 -19.61 20.62 47.13
C GLU A 5 -18.96 20.15 45.82
N ARG A 6 -18.13 19.11 45.92
CA ARG A 6 -17.71 18.32 44.75
C ARG A 6 -18.97 17.68 44.17
N ARG A 7 -19.40 18.11 43.00
CA ARG A 7 -20.37 17.38 42.17
C ARG A 7 -19.80 15.99 41.87
N ASN A 8 -20.28 14.99 42.59
CA ASN A 8 -20.15 13.59 42.20
C ASN A 8 -20.97 13.37 40.92
N SER A 9 -20.31 13.42 39.76
CA SER A 9 -20.91 12.97 38.50
C SER A 9 -20.84 11.44 38.42
N THR A 10 -21.66 10.75 39.19
CA THR A 10 -21.85 9.30 39.11
C THR A 10 -22.95 8.97 38.09
N ALA A 11 -22.65 9.15 36.81
CA ALA A 11 -23.28 8.40 35.74
C ALA A 11 -22.12 7.78 34.96
N ALA A 12 -21.98 6.45 35.01
CA ALA A 12 -21.03 5.76 34.15
C ALA A 12 -21.38 6.12 32.71
N GLU A 13 -20.54 6.91 32.05
CA GLU A 13 -20.75 7.35 30.69
C GLU A 13 -20.93 6.10 29.82
N LYS A 14 -22.14 5.92 29.26
CA LYS A 14 -22.48 4.68 28.55
C LYS A 14 -21.50 4.51 27.39
N GLN A 15 -20.86 3.35 27.34
CA GLN A 15 -19.94 2.96 26.29
C GLN A 15 -20.59 3.16 24.91
N LYS A 16 -19.96 3.97 24.04
CA LYS A 16 -20.40 4.19 22.67
C LYS A 16 -20.14 2.94 21.83
N LYS A 17 -21.17 2.40 21.17
CA LYS A 17 -21.06 1.28 20.26
C LYS A 17 -20.57 1.76 18.90
N VAL A 18 -19.38 1.35 18.48
CA VAL A 18 -18.76 1.76 17.22
C VAL A 18 -18.70 0.58 16.27
N LEU A 19 -19.26 0.73 15.07
CA LEU A 19 -19.07 -0.21 13.98
C LEU A 19 -17.90 0.25 13.10
N VAL A 20 -16.90 -0.61 12.93
CA VAL A 20 -15.77 -0.43 12.02
C VAL A 20 -15.93 -1.40 10.85
N VAL A 21 -15.94 -0.88 9.62
CA VAL A 21 -16.24 -1.67 8.40
C VAL A 21 -14.97 -1.83 7.56
N GLY A 22 -14.50 -3.06 7.43
CA GLY A 22 -13.26 -3.45 6.74
C GLY A 22 -12.16 -3.77 7.74
N ALA A 23 -11.68 -5.02 7.75
CA ALA A 23 -10.59 -5.53 8.58
C ALA A 23 -9.24 -5.55 7.85
N GLY A 24 -9.03 -4.61 6.92
CA GLY A 24 -7.69 -4.25 6.43
C GLY A 24 -6.91 -3.38 7.43
N ALA A 25 -5.71 -2.96 7.06
CA ALA A 25 -4.81 -2.17 7.93
C ALA A 25 -5.51 -0.99 8.66
N ALA A 26 -6.32 -0.22 7.93
CA ALA A 26 -7.03 0.94 8.49
C ALA A 26 -8.06 0.58 9.56
N GLY A 27 -8.89 -0.45 9.34
CA GLY A 27 -9.91 -0.85 10.31
C GLY A 27 -9.34 -1.64 11.47
N MET A 28 -8.32 -2.47 11.25
CA MET A 28 -7.57 -3.14 12.31
C MET A 28 -6.92 -2.10 13.25
N SER A 29 -6.29 -1.06 12.68
CA SER A 29 -5.72 0.05 13.45
C SER A 29 -6.78 0.84 14.21
N THR A 30 -7.90 1.17 13.55
CA THR A 30 -9.04 1.87 14.20
C THR A 30 -9.56 1.08 15.39
N ALA A 31 -9.85 -0.21 15.20
CA ALA A 31 -10.33 -1.10 16.25
C ALA A 31 -9.33 -1.21 17.40
N TYR A 32 -8.04 -1.32 17.08
CA TYR A 32 -6.97 -1.37 18.07
C TYR A 32 -6.92 -0.12 18.95
N HIS A 33 -6.97 1.08 18.37
CA HIS A 33 -6.91 2.32 19.13
C HIS A 33 -8.18 2.55 19.97
N LEU A 34 -9.37 2.27 19.43
CA LEU A 34 -10.62 2.36 20.20
C LEU A 34 -10.64 1.36 21.37
N SER A 35 -10.11 0.14 21.17
CA SER A 35 -10.04 -0.89 22.21
C SER A 35 -9.12 -0.54 23.39
N GLN A 36 -8.27 0.49 23.28
CA GLN A 36 -7.48 1.00 24.42
C GLN A 36 -8.35 1.76 25.44
N HIS A 37 -9.60 2.06 25.09
CA HIS A 37 -10.53 2.77 25.96
C HIS A 37 -11.84 1.97 26.11
N PRO A 38 -11.79 0.75 26.70
CA PRO A 38 -12.94 -0.15 26.78
C PRO A 38 -14.11 0.46 27.55
N ASN A 39 -13.85 1.34 28.52
CA ASN A 39 -14.90 2.05 29.27
C ASN A 39 -15.65 3.09 28.42
N LYS A 40 -15.10 3.50 27.27
CA LYS A 40 -15.67 4.52 26.38
C LYS A 40 -16.25 3.93 25.10
N PHE A 41 -15.64 2.87 24.55
CA PHE A 41 -16.02 2.34 23.23
C PHE A 41 -16.22 0.83 23.24
N GLY A 42 -17.34 0.40 22.67
CA GLY A 42 -17.69 -1.00 22.41
C GLY A 42 -17.57 -1.24 20.92
N VAL A 43 -16.50 -1.91 20.50
CA VAL A 43 -16.11 -1.97 19.10
C VAL A 43 -16.62 -3.26 18.47
N THR A 44 -17.31 -3.14 17.33
CA THR A 44 -17.53 -4.26 16.41
C THR A 44 -16.74 -3.99 15.14
N LEU A 45 -15.86 -4.92 14.77
CA LEU A 45 -15.10 -4.88 13.51
C LEU A 45 -15.69 -5.93 12.58
N ILE A 46 -16.04 -5.55 11.35
CA ILE A 46 -16.54 -6.48 10.34
C ILE A 46 -15.68 -6.49 9.10
N ASP A 47 -15.66 -7.62 8.39
CA ASP A 47 -15.16 -7.72 7.03
C ASP A 47 -16.05 -8.64 6.20
N ALA A 48 -16.19 -8.34 4.91
CA ALA A 48 -16.97 -9.13 3.97
C ALA A 48 -16.29 -10.47 3.62
N VAL A 49 -14.97 -10.60 3.79
CA VAL A 49 -14.21 -11.85 3.64
C VAL A 49 -13.92 -12.50 4.99
N ASP A 50 -13.43 -13.75 4.98
CA ASP A 50 -13.22 -14.55 6.19
C ASP A 50 -11.85 -14.37 6.86
N TYR A 51 -11.04 -13.42 6.39
CA TYR A 51 -9.70 -13.12 6.90
C TYR A 51 -9.48 -11.62 7.12
N CYS A 52 -8.45 -11.28 7.89
CA CYS A 52 -8.01 -9.89 8.10
C CYS A 52 -6.79 -9.56 7.23
N GLY A 53 -6.60 -8.27 6.91
CA GLY A 53 -5.44 -7.77 6.17
C GLY A 53 -5.79 -7.18 4.79
N GLY A 54 -6.88 -7.61 4.18
CA GLY A 54 -7.31 -7.12 2.87
C GLY A 54 -6.28 -7.44 1.78
N GLN A 55 -5.67 -6.40 1.18
CA GLN A 55 -4.62 -6.52 0.16
C GLN A 55 -3.26 -6.97 0.73
N ALA A 56 -3.14 -7.07 2.06
CA ALA A 56 -1.92 -7.49 2.74
C ALA A 56 -2.09 -8.93 3.25
N PHE A 57 -1.69 -9.91 2.44
CA PHE A 57 -1.83 -11.32 2.74
C PHE A 57 -0.64 -12.14 2.20
N SER A 58 -0.51 -13.35 2.70
CA SER A 58 0.49 -14.34 2.29
C SER A 58 -0.18 -15.55 1.67
N ILE A 59 0.50 -16.15 0.69
CA ILE A 59 0.14 -17.43 0.08
C ILE A 59 1.19 -18.49 0.44
N PRO A 60 0.79 -19.77 0.57
CA PRO A 60 1.76 -20.86 0.75
C PRO A 60 2.55 -21.09 -0.56
N ILE A 61 3.83 -21.41 -0.43
CA ILE A 61 4.69 -21.87 -1.52
C ILE A 61 5.49 -23.10 -1.09
N ASP A 62 6.00 -23.87 -2.05
CA ASP A 62 6.74 -25.08 -1.75
C ASP A 62 8.16 -24.78 -1.24
N LYS A 63 8.43 -25.14 0.01
CA LYS A 63 9.74 -24.93 0.64
C LYS A 63 10.85 -25.73 -0.02
N GLY A 64 10.56 -26.93 -0.52
CA GLY A 64 11.55 -27.77 -1.20
C GLY A 64 12.07 -27.12 -2.49
N SER A 65 11.17 -26.49 -3.23
CA SER A 65 11.45 -25.84 -4.52
C SER A 65 11.99 -24.41 -4.37
N HIS A 66 11.57 -23.68 -3.32
CA HIS A 66 11.80 -22.24 -3.21
C HIS A 66 12.58 -21.80 -1.97
N GLY A 67 12.89 -22.70 -1.03
CA GLY A 67 13.58 -22.37 0.23
C GLY A 67 12.70 -21.64 1.27
N ALA A 68 11.54 -21.13 0.87
CA ALA A 68 10.53 -20.51 1.73
C ALA A 68 9.19 -21.26 1.64
N SER A 69 8.40 -21.25 2.72
CA SER A 69 7.09 -21.94 2.77
C SER A 69 5.90 -21.00 2.50
N TRP A 70 6.15 -19.70 2.35
CA TRP A 70 5.14 -18.69 2.09
C TRP A 70 5.77 -17.50 1.36
N CYS A 71 4.94 -16.71 0.66
CA CYS A 71 5.32 -15.39 0.17
C CYS A 71 4.15 -14.40 0.34
N ASN A 72 4.48 -13.13 0.56
CA ASN A 72 3.48 -12.07 0.59
C ASN A 72 3.01 -11.77 -0.85
N GLN A 73 1.71 -11.65 -1.05
CA GLN A 73 1.09 -11.22 -2.30
C GLN A 73 0.43 -9.84 -2.09
N GLY A 74 0.61 -8.94 -3.05
CA GLY A 74 0.24 -7.52 -2.88
C GLY A 74 1.30 -6.75 -2.09
N VAL A 75 1.06 -6.54 -0.80
CA VAL A 75 1.99 -5.79 0.08
C VAL A 75 3.17 -6.67 0.49
N GLN A 76 4.40 -6.29 0.13
CA GLN A 76 5.59 -7.11 0.43
C GLN A 76 6.54 -6.47 1.45
N GLY A 77 6.67 -5.15 1.42
CA GLY A 77 7.67 -4.42 2.17
C GLY A 77 7.74 -2.95 1.76
N GLY A 78 8.79 -2.27 2.17
CA GLY A 78 9.00 -0.87 1.80
C GLY A 78 10.20 -0.24 2.48
N SER A 79 10.26 1.09 2.51
CA SER A 79 11.34 1.81 3.18
C SER A 79 11.14 1.87 4.70
N TYR A 80 12.14 2.34 5.43
CA TYR A 80 12.08 2.44 6.90
C TYR A 80 11.07 3.46 7.44
N ILE A 81 10.35 4.19 6.57
CA ILE A 81 9.35 5.19 6.96
C ILE A 81 8.10 4.59 7.60
N PHE A 82 7.86 3.28 7.45
CA PHE A 82 6.67 2.58 7.95
C PHE A 82 6.70 2.33 9.48
N HIS A 83 7.04 3.36 10.26
CA HIS A 83 7.25 3.27 11.71
C HIS A 83 6.04 2.72 12.47
N HIS A 84 4.83 3.16 12.11
CA HIS A 84 3.59 2.67 12.74
C HIS A 84 3.32 1.21 12.41
N THR A 85 3.55 0.79 11.17
CA THR A 85 3.41 -0.61 10.75
C THR A 85 4.41 -1.50 11.48
N CYS A 86 5.69 -1.11 11.52
CA CYS A 86 6.73 -1.86 12.24
C CYS A 86 6.47 -1.92 13.75
N THR A 87 5.97 -0.84 14.34
CA THR A 87 5.56 -0.83 15.76
C THR A 87 4.43 -1.82 15.99
N MET A 88 3.46 -1.90 15.06
CA MET A 88 2.36 -2.85 15.18
C MET A 88 2.83 -4.30 15.02
N PHE A 89 3.77 -4.58 14.11
CA PHE A 89 4.43 -5.89 14.03
C PHE A 89 5.04 -6.28 15.37
N GLN A 90 5.86 -5.40 15.96
CA GLN A 90 6.53 -5.66 17.24
C GLN A 90 5.54 -5.93 18.37
N ARG A 91 4.42 -5.18 18.42
CA ARG A 91 3.36 -5.40 19.42
C ARG A 91 2.66 -6.75 19.30
N GLN A 92 2.75 -7.39 18.14
CA GLN A 92 2.21 -8.74 17.90
C GLN A 92 3.30 -9.82 17.92
N GLY A 93 4.55 -9.48 18.24
CA GLY A 93 5.67 -10.43 18.28
C GLY A 93 6.34 -10.69 16.93
N TYR A 94 6.08 -9.85 15.92
CA TYR A 94 6.69 -9.94 14.59
C TYR A 94 7.71 -8.82 14.37
N LYS A 95 8.57 -8.98 13.37
CA LYS A 95 9.51 -7.95 12.91
C LYS A 95 9.49 -7.87 11.39
N ALA A 96 9.82 -6.70 10.87
CA ALA A 96 10.22 -6.56 9.48
C ALA A 96 11.73 -6.82 9.38
N ASP A 97 12.17 -7.55 8.38
CA ASP A 97 13.57 -7.91 8.18
C ASP A 97 14.22 -6.97 7.16
N PRO A 98 15.48 -6.57 7.35
CA PRO A 98 16.19 -5.72 6.41
C PRO A 98 16.41 -6.44 5.07
N CYS A 99 16.33 -5.71 3.97
CA CYS A 99 16.76 -6.15 2.65
C CYS A 99 17.37 -4.98 1.86
N GLU A 100 18.00 -5.30 0.74
CA GLU A 100 18.54 -4.32 -0.19
C GLU A 100 17.71 -4.36 -1.47
N LEU A 101 17.21 -3.21 -1.93
CA LEU A 101 16.39 -3.16 -3.13
C LEU A 101 17.25 -3.32 -4.37
N GLN A 102 16.94 -4.33 -5.17
CA GLN A 102 17.47 -4.49 -6.52
C GLN A 102 16.33 -4.32 -7.53
N VAL A 103 16.57 -3.55 -8.58
CA VAL A 103 15.60 -3.39 -9.68
C VAL A 103 16.20 -3.78 -11.02
N SER A 104 15.35 -4.37 -11.86
CA SER A 104 15.61 -4.66 -13.26
C SER A 104 14.43 -4.14 -14.06
N PHE A 105 14.66 -3.12 -14.86
CA PHE A 105 13.64 -2.51 -15.71
C PHE A 105 14.04 -2.60 -17.18
N GLY A 106 13.05 -2.86 -18.03
CA GLY A 106 13.26 -2.94 -19.48
C GLY A 106 14.03 -4.19 -19.91
N LYS A 107 14.37 -4.20 -21.20
CA LYS A 107 15.11 -5.28 -21.85
C LYS A 107 16.03 -4.71 -22.94
N ASP A 108 17.17 -5.37 -23.15
CA ASP A 108 18.15 -5.01 -24.18
C ASP A 108 18.49 -3.50 -24.12
N GLU A 109 18.23 -2.74 -25.18
CA GLU A 109 18.58 -1.30 -25.25
C GLU A 109 17.82 -0.43 -24.23
N THR A 110 16.66 -0.89 -23.76
CA THR A 110 15.85 -0.19 -22.75
C THR A 110 16.16 -0.63 -21.32
N PHE A 111 17.13 -1.52 -21.14
CA PHE A 111 17.47 -2.06 -19.83
C PHE A 111 18.20 -1.04 -18.95
N TRP A 112 17.75 -0.95 -17.70
CA TRP A 112 18.51 -0.31 -16.63
C TRP A 112 18.26 -0.95 -15.27
N SER A 113 19.22 -0.77 -14.38
CA SER A 113 19.20 -1.28 -13.01
C SER A 113 19.85 -0.27 -12.06
N ASN A 114 19.56 -0.40 -10.77
CA ASN A 114 20.28 0.32 -9.72
C ASN A 114 21.57 -0.39 -9.27
N MET A 115 21.86 -1.60 -9.76
CA MET A 115 23.06 -2.37 -9.37
C MET A 115 24.31 -1.90 -10.10
N PHE A 116 24.18 -1.55 -11.37
CA PHE A 116 25.29 -1.08 -12.21
C PHE A 116 24.77 -0.10 -13.28
N PRO A 117 25.61 0.86 -13.72
CA PRO A 117 25.27 1.77 -14.82
C PRO A 117 25.06 1.04 -16.15
N THR A 118 24.05 1.47 -16.91
CA THR A 118 23.76 0.97 -18.26
C THR A 118 23.85 2.06 -19.32
N ASN A 119 23.94 1.63 -20.59
CA ASN A 119 23.98 2.54 -21.75
C ASN A 119 22.77 3.51 -21.77
N LEU A 120 21.59 3.05 -21.36
CA LEU A 120 20.38 3.87 -21.29
C LEU A 120 20.54 5.05 -20.31
N ILE A 121 21.06 4.79 -19.10
CA ILE A 121 21.28 5.85 -18.11
C ILE A 121 22.33 6.85 -18.61
N VAL A 122 23.38 6.38 -19.29
CA VAL A 122 24.41 7.23 -19.91
C VAL A 122 23.81 8.14 -20.98
N LYS A 123 23.01 7.57 -21.89
CA LYS A 123 22.31 8.29 -22.96
C LYS A 123 21.45 9.43 -22.41
N HIS A 124 20.76 9.20 -21.29
CA HIS A 124 19.86 10.18 -20.69
C HIS A 124 20.46 11.00 -19.54
N GLN A 125 21.79 11.09 -19.41
CA GLN A 125 22.43 11.81 -18.29
C GLN A 125 22.03 13.28 -18.15
N SER A 126 21.79 13.99 -19.25
CA SER A 126 21.27 15.36 -19.20
C SER A 126 19.87 15.41 -18.57
N GLU A 127 19.05 14.40 -18.83
CA GLU A 127 17.69 14.29 -18.30
C GLU A 127 17.70 13.90 -16.83
N VAL A 128 18.60 13.01 -16.39
CA VAL A 128 18.81 12.70 -14.96
C VAL A 128 19.14 13.97 -14.17
N ARG A 129 20.04 14.81 -14.68
CA ARG A 129 20.37 16.09 -14.03
C ARG A 129 19.18 17.04 -13.98
N ARG A 130 18.38 17.10 -15.05
CA ARG A 130 17.16 17.89 -15.10
C ARG A 130 16.08 17.36 -14.16
N LEU A 131 16.00 16.04 -13.94
CA LEU A 131 15.07 15.40 -13.01
C LEU A 131 15.27 15.94 -11.59
N VAL A 132 16.52 15.99 -11.12
CA VAL A 132 16.86 16.54 -9.80
C VAL A 132 16.40 18.00 -9.65
N TRP A 133 16.49 18.78 -10.72
CA TRP A 133 16.01 20.16 -10.73
C TRP A 133 14.48 20.25 -10.75
N MET A 134 13.81 19.44 -11.59
CA MET A 134 12.35 19.36 -11.67
C MET A 134 11.74 18.99 -10.32
N LEU A 135 12.30 18.01 -9.61
CA LEU A 135 11.82 17.58 -8.29
C LEU A 135 11.80 18.74 -7.27
N LYS A 136 12.84 19.60 -7.29
CA LYS A 136 12.89 20.80 -6.42
C LYS A 136 11.77 21.79 -6.74
N ILE A 137 11.50 22.02 -8.03
CA ILE A 137 10.41 22.89 -8.48
C ILE A 137 9.06 22.31 -8.10
N MET A 138 8.87 21.00 -8.31
CA MET A 138 7.62 20.33 -7.96
C MET A 138 7.30 20.46 -6.48
N ARG A 139 8.32 20.36 -5.63
CA ARG A 139 8.16 20.56 -4.19
C ARG A 139 7.82 22.00 -3.79
N TRP A 140 8.39 22.99 -4.48
CA TRP A 140 8.08 24.41 -4.24
C TRP A 140 6.65 24.80 -4.66
N PHE A 141 6.14 24.18 -5.74
CA PHE A 141 4.81 24.50 -6.30
C PHE A 141 3.85 23.30 -6.23
N GLU A 142 3.85 22.60 -5.09
CA GLU A 142 3.19 21.29 -4.93
C GLU A 142 1.71 21.27 -5.34
N ILE A 143 0.95 22.33 -5.08
CA ILE A 143 -0.48 22.42 -5.39
C ILE A 143 -0.71 22.36 -6.92
N ILE A 144 0.15 23.01 -7.70
CA ILE A 144 0.05 23.01 -9.16
C ILE A 144 0.28 21.59 -9.69
N PHE A 145 1.32 20.92 -9.20
CA PHE A 145 1.68 19.57 -9.65
C PHE A 145 0.81 18.46 -9.04
N ALA A 146 0.00 18.78 -8.02
CA ALA A 146 -1.00 17.88 -7.45
C ALA A 146 -2.24 17.71 -8.33
N ILE A 147 -2.48 18.62 -9.28
CA ILE A 147 -3.61 18.54 -10.22
C ILE A 147 -3.19 18.22 -11.65
N LEU A 148 -1.89 18.29 -11.96
CA LEU A 148 -1.37 18.01 -13.30
C LEU A 148 -0.98 16.53 -13.46
N PRO A 149 -1.40 15.87 -14.55
CA PRO A 149 -0.97 14.50 -14.85
C PRO A 149 0.55 14.38 -15.07
N PHE A 150 1.11 13.26 -14.65
CA PHE A 150 2.52 12.92 -14.77
C PHE A 150 3.06 13.14 -16.19
N LYS A 151 2.41 12.56 -17.20
CA LYS A 151 2.88 12.63 -18.59
C LYS A 151 2.91 14.06 -19.14
N VAL A 152 1.97 14.90 -18.71
CA VAL A 152 1.90 16.31 -19.10
C VAL A 152 3.09 17.07 -18.51
N VAL A 153 3.38 16.86 -17.22
CA VAL A 153 4.48 17.55 -16.53
C VAL A 153 5.83 17.15 -17.12
N PHE A 154 6.08 15.86 -17.37
CA PHE A 154 7.33 15.43 -18.00
C PHE A 154 7.52 16.04 -19.40
N LYS A 155 6.46 16.16 -20.19
CA LYS A 155 6.50 16.86 -21.48
C LYS A 155 6.79 18.36 -21.32
N LEU A 156 6.18 19.04 -20.34
CA LEU A 156 6.42 20.46 -20.05
C LEU A 156 7.87 20.75 -19.66
N PHE A 157 8.54 19.81 -18.99
CA PHE A 157 9.96 19.90 -18.65
C PHE A 157 10.89 19.34 -19.74
N CYS A 158 10.36 19.12 -20.95
CA CYS A 158 11.09 18.67 -22.13
C CYS A 158 11.83 17.33 -21.95
N PHE A 159 11.25 16.40 -21.17
CA PHE A 159 11.74 15.02 -21.11
C PHE A 159 11.41 14.26 -22.39
N SER A 160 12.33 13.40 -22.82
CA SER A 160 12.11 12.52 -23.97
C SER A 160 11.06 11.45 -23.64
N ASP A 161 10.38 10.97 -24.68
CA ASP A 161 9.45 9.84 -24.52
C ASP A 161 10.19 8.59 -24.05
N GLU A 162 11.43 8.37 -24.50
CA GLU A 162 12.27 7.25 -24.07
C GLU A 162 12.57 7.31 -22.57
N PHE A 163 13.05 8.45 -22.06
CA PHE A 163 13.29 8.60 -20.62
C PHE A 163 12.01 8.44 -19.80
N THR A 164 10.91 9.04 -20.28
CA THR A 164 9.62 8.99 -19.59
C THR A 164 9.08 7.56 -19.51
N ASN A 165 9.12 6.81 -20.62
CA ASN A 165 8.55 5.46 -20.71
C ASN A 165 9.46 4.38 -20.14
N ALA A 166 10.78 4.48 -20.32
CA ALA A 166 11.72 3.44 -19.89
C ALA A 166 12.19 3.62 -18.44
N ILE A 167 12.20 4.86 -17.91
CA ILE A 167 12.77 5.16 -16.58
C ILE A 167 11.69 5.69 -15.64
N ALA A 168 11.09 6.83 -15.96
CA ALA A 168 10.30 7.57 -14.97
C ALA A 168 8.94 6.93 -14.67
N LEU A 169 8.22 6.42 -15.68
CA LEU A 169 6.97 5.69 -15.49
C LEU A 169 7.18 4.38 -14.72
N PRO A 170 8.14 3.49 -15.06
CA PRO A 170 8.40 2.27 -14.28
C PRO A 170 8.76 2.55 -12.82
N MET A 171 9.58 3.59 -12.55
CA MET A 171 9.89 4.01 -11.18
C MET A 171 8.65 4.39 -10.37
N THR A 172 7.68 5.04 -11.02
CA THR A 172 6.43 5.46 -10.39
C THR A 172 5.49 4.26 -10.19
N ALA A 173 5.37 3.43 -11.23
CA ALA A 173 4.47 2.27 -11.26
C ALA A 173 4.84 1.22 -10.21
N LEU A 174 6.15 0.98 -9.98
CA LEU A 174 6.64 -0.02 -9.02
C LEU A 174 6.02 0.13 -7.62
N PHE A 175 5.89 1.35 -7.12
CA PHE A 175 5.42 1.60 -5.76
C PHE A 175 3.96 2.05 -5.67
N LEU A 176 3.38 2.59 -6.75
CA LEU A 176 1.96 2.94 -6.74
C LEU A 176 1.05 1.77 -7.17
N GLY A 177 1.59 0.74 -7.83
CA GLY A 177 0.77 -0.35 -8.38
C GLY A 177 -0.24 0.13 -9.43
N THR A 178 0.01 1.27 -10.06
CA THR A 178 -0.94 1.91 -11.00
C THR A 178 -0.84 1.37 -12.42
N GLY A 179 0.23 0.66 -12.76
CA GLY A 179 0.42 0.02 -14.07
C GLY A 179 0.15 0.98 -15.23
N ASN A 180 -0.82 0.65 -16.07
CA ASN A 180 -1.15 1.47 -17.25
C ASN A 180 -1.81 2.81 -16.91
N ALA A 181 -2.29 3.02 -15.67
CA ALA A 181 -2.86 4.28 -15.22
C ALA A 181 -1.79 5.27 -14.72
N THR A 182 -0.53 4.84 -14.55
CA THR A 182 0.57 5.70 -14.08
C THR A 182 0.73 7.01 -14.86
N PRO A 183 0.57 7.08 -16.19
CA PRO A 183 0.69 8.35 -16.93
C PRO A 183 -0.29 9.45 -16.49
N ASP A 184 -1.45 9.06 -15.95
CA ASP A 184 -2.54 9.94 -15.56
C ASP A 184 -2.53 10.30 -14.07
N VAL A 185 -1.63 9.71 -13.28
CA VAL A 185 -1.50 10.03 -11.85
C VAL A 185 -0.97 11.46 -11.69
N PRO A 186 -1.33 12.16 -10.60
CA PRO A 186 -0.75 13.46 -10.30
C PRO A 186 0.78 13.40 -10.26
N ALA A 187 1.44 14.29 -10.99
CA ALA A 187 2.90 14.30 -11.09
C ALA A 187 3.57 14.40 -9.71
N ILE A 188 2.96 15.12 -8.76
CA ILE A 188 3.46 15.23 -7.39
C ILE A 188 3.69 13.87 -6.73
N MET A 189 2.96 12.81 -7.11
CA MET A 189 3.15 11.47 -6.53
C MET A 189 4.55 10.94 -6.81
N PHE A 190 5.08 11.15 -8.01
CA PHE A 190 6.46 10.76 -8.33
C PHE A 190 7.47 11.54 -7.48
N GLU A 191 7.25 12.84 -7.27
CA GLU A 191 8.10 13.65 -6.40
C GLU A 191 8.10 13.12 -4.95
N ARG A 192 6.92 12.75 -4.43
CA ARG A 192 6.80 12.19 -3.07
C ARG A 192 7.50 10.86 -2.93
N LEU A 193 7.43 9.99 -3.94
CA LEU A 193 8.14 8.72 -3.93
C LEU A 193 9.67 8.92 -3.85
N CYS A 194 10.19 10.00 -4.42
CA CYS A 194 11.63 10.29 -4.46
C CYS A 194 12.16 11.06 -3.24
N THR A 195 11.39 11.97 -2.65
CA THR A 195 11.96 12.94 -1.69
C THR A 195 11.21 13.06 -0.36
N SER A 196 10.04 12.42 -0.22
CA SER A 196 9.23 12.56 0.97
C SER A 196 9.77 11.73 2.12
N LEU A 197 9.85 12.33 3.32
CA LEU A 197 10.20 11.59 4.54
C LEU A 197 9.04 10.74 5.08
N SER A 198 7.83 10.91 4.56
CA SER A 198 6.62 10.20 4.98
C SER A 198 6.01 9.30 3.91
N TYR A 199 6.48 9.39 2.67
CA TYR A 199 6.00 8.60 1.52
C TYR A 199 7.14 8.04 0.65
N GLY A 200 8.38 8.43 0.91
CA GLY A 200 9.53 8.11 0.07
C GLY A 200 9.81 6.61 0.03
N MET A 201 9.69 6.04 -1.15
CA MET A 201 10.01 4.63 -1.42
C MET A 201 11.31 4.52 -2.22
N TRP A 202 11.66 5.57 -2.96
CA TRP A 202 12.97 5.77 -3.54
C TRP A 202 13.83 6.63 -2.62
N TYR A 203 15.13 6.40 -2.69
CA TYR A 203 16.12 7.35 -2.23
C TYR A 203 16.28 8.45 -3.28
N ALA A 204 16.55 9.67 -2.83
CA ALA A 204 16.48 10.84 -3.70
C ALA A 204 17.43 10.71 -4.90
N PRO A 205 16.94 10.89 -6.14
CA PRO A 205 17.80 10.93 -7.31
C PRO A 205 18.91 11.96 -7.14
N ASN A 206 20.09 11.64 -7.65
CA ASN A 206 21.23 12.53 -7.64
C ASN A 206 21.66 12.86 -9.08
N LYS A 207 22.67 13.72 -9.24
CA LYS A 207 23.11 14.15 -10.57
C LYS A 207 23.80 13.05 -11.37
N VAL A 208 24.08 11.90 -10.77
CA VAL A 208 24.78 10.76 -11.36
C VAL A 208 23.79 9.65 -11.74
N SER A 209 22.80 9.34 -10.90
CA SER A 209 21.85 8.26 -11.12
C SER A 209 20.44 8.63 -10.64
N VAL A 210 19.44 7.97 -11.24
CA VAL A 210 18.02 8.09 -10.85
C VAL A 210 17.68 7.35 -9.56
N VAL A 211 18.47 6.35 -9.20
CA VAL A 211 18.31 5.53 -7.98
C VAL A 211 19.70 5.23 -7.41
N ASP A 212 19.82 5.20 -6.08
CA ASP A 212 21.03 4.81 -5.37
C ASP A 212 21.33 3.30 -5.50
N ASN A 213 22.58 2.91 -5.24
CA ASN A 213 22.96 1.49 -5.26
C ASN A 213 22.43 0.79 -4.01
N GLU A 214 21.69 -0.30 -4.20
CA GLU A 214 21.19 -1.19 -3.13
C GLU A 214 20.61 -0.42 -1.92
N PRO A 215 19.61 0.46 -2.12
CA PRO A 215 19.07 1.22 -1.02
C PRO A 215 18.42 0.29 0.01
N PRO A 216 18.62 0.55 1.33
CA PRO A 216 18.11 -0.32 2.37
C PRO A 216 16.59 -0.21 2.47
N MET A 217 15.95 -1.36 2.52
CA MET A 217 14.51 -1.54 2.64
C MET A 217 14.20 -2.55 3.74
N ILE A 218 12.91 -2.78 3.97
CA ILE A 218 12.42 -3.81 4.87
C ILE A 218 11.40 -4.68 4.14
N VAL A 219 11.46 -5.99 4.38
CA VAL A 219 10.42 -6.95 4.01
C VAL A 219 9.51 -7.19 5.21
N PHE A 220 8.22 -7.31 4.96
CA PHE A 220 7.23 -7.55 5.99
C PHE A 220 7.20 -9.04 6.37
N PRO A 221 6.80 -9.37 7.62
CA PRO A 221 6.63 -10.76 8.04
C PRO A 221 5.50 -11.44 7.25
N ASN A 222 5.19 -12.70 7.58
CA ASN A 222 4.01 -13.37 7.06
C ASN A 222 2.75 -12.57 7.44
N LEU A 223 2.16 -11.87 6.47
CA LEU A 223 1.08 -10.93 6.71
C LEU A 223 -0.21 -11.65 7.12
N SER A 224 -0.53 -12.80 6.53
CA SER A 224 -1.70 -13.60 6.94
C SER A 224 -1.61 -14.01 8.41
N GLU A 225 -0.46 -14.51 8.86
CA GLU A 225 -0.24 -14.87 10.27
C GLU A 225 -0.26 -13.65 11.18
N PHE A 226 0.41 -12.55 10.78
CA PHE A 226 0.42 -11.30 11.55
C PHE A 226 -0.99 -10.75 11.77
N TYR A 227 -1.81 -10.66 10.71
CA TYR A 227 -3.16 -10.13 10.83
C TYR A 227 -4.09 -11.04 11.62
N ASP A 228 -3.94 -12.37 11.56
CA ASP A 228 -4.69 -13.28 12.42
C ASP A 228 -4.27 -13.18 13.90
N SER A 229 -2.98 -13.05 14.18
CA SER A 229 -2.47 -12.78 15.54
C SER A 229 -3.03 -11.46 16.08
N TRP A 230 -3.02 -10.40 15.25
CA TRP A 230 -3.61 -9.12 15.61
C TRP A 230 -5.12 -9.23 15.87
N ARG A 231 -5.84 -9.98 15.02
CA ARG A 231 -7.27 -10.25 15.21
C ARG A 231 -7.54 -10.93 16.56
N LYS A 232 -6.78 -11.96 16.91
CA LYS A 232 -6.88 -12.64 18.21
C LYS A 232 -6.65 -11.67 19.37
N SER A 233 -5.61 -10.83 19.28
CA SER A 233 -5.33 -9.80 20.30
C SER A 233 -6.48 -8.77 20.44
N LEU A 234 -7.17 -8.42 19.35
CA LEU A 234 -8.35 -7.55 19.41
C LEU A 234 -9.54 -8.23 20.11
N VAL A 235 -9.78 -9.52 19.81
CA VAL A 235 -10.84 -10.30 20.46
C VAL A 235 -10.59 -10.42 21.97
N GLU A 236 -9.35 -10.68 22.39
CA GLU A 236 -8.95 -10.71 23.81
C GLU A 236 -9.18 -9.37 24.52
N ARG A 237 -9.09 -8.25 23.78
CA ARG A 237 -9.40 -6.89 24.28
C ARG A 237 -10.90 -6.57 24.31
N GLY A 238 -11.76 -7.51 23.95
CA GLY A 238 -13.22 -7.33 23.93
C GLY A 238 -13.77 -6.71 22.65
N VAL A 239 -12.98 -6.64 21.57
CA VAL A 239 -13.51 -6.24 20.25
C VAL A 239 -14.30 -7.39 19.65
N ASN A 240 -15.53 -7.13 19.24
CA ASN A 240 -16.36 -8.11 18.54
C ASN A 240 -15.99 -8.16 17.06
N VAL A 241 -15.18 -9.14 16.66
CA VAL A 241 -14.76 -9.32 15.26
C VAL A 241 -15.71 -10.27 14.54
N LYS A 242 -16.39 -9.79 13.49
CA LYS A 242 -17.29 -10.58 12.64
C LYS A 242 -16.77 -10.61 11.19
N LEU A 243 -16.07 -11.68 10.83
CA LEU A 243 -15.64 -11.91 9.45
C LEU A 243 -16.79 -12.53 8.63
N SER A 244 -16.62 -12.61 7.31
CA SER A 244 -17.68 -12.99 6.36
C SER A 244 -19.01 -12.26 6.58
N THR A 245 -18.94 -11.01 7.05
CA THR A 245 -20.07 -10.17 7.39
C THR A 245 -19.95 -8.85 6.65
N GLU A 246 -20.78 -8.69 5.61
CA GLU A 246 -20.80 -7.49 4.78
C GLU A 246 -21.76 -6.44 5.35
N LEU A 247 -21.37 -5.17 5.31
CA LEU A 247 -22.30 -4.05 5.42
C LEU A 247 -23.04 -3.89 4.08
N VAL A 248 -24.33 -4.20 4.07
CA VAL A 248 -25.18 -4.09 2.88
C VAL A 248 -25.66 -2.66 2.69
N GLU A 249 -26.15 -2.04 3.76
CA GLU A 249 -26.75 -0.71 3.73
C GLU A 249 -26.66 -0.01 5.09
N VAL A 250 -26.40 1.29 5.05
CA VAL A 250 -26.62 2.21 6.17
C VAL A 250 -28.02 2.79 6.01
N VAL A 251 -28.98 2.22 6.72
CA VAL A 251 -30.41 2.58 6.65
C VAL A 251 -30.65 3.97 7.23
N LYS A 252 -29.97 4.27 8.34
CA LYS A 252 -30.10 5.54 9.06
C LYS A 252 -28.77 5.92 9.69
N ARG A 253 -28.44 7.22 9.64
CA ARG A 253 -27.32 7.83 10.37
C ARG A 253 -27.70 9.26 10.73
N ASP A 254 -27.94 9.52 12.01
CA ASP A 254 -28.25 10.85 12.54
C ASP A 254 -27.72 11.03 13.97
N LYS A 255 -28.11 12.12 14.64
CA LYS A 255 -27.68 12.43 16.02
C LYS A 255 -28.07 11.39 17.07
N ASN A 256 -28.99 10.48 16.75
CA ASN A 256 -29.47 9.42 17.64
C ASN A 256 -28.81 8.07 17.36
N GLY A 257 -27.87 8.00 16.42
CA GLY A 257 -27.10 6.80 16.11
C GLY A 257 -27.20 6.34 14.66
N VAL A 258 -26.80 5.08 14.45
CA VAL A 258 -26.64 4.43 13.16
C VAL A 258 -27.40 3.11 13.14
N VAL A 259 -28.19 2.89 12.09
CA VAL A 259 -28.88 1.62 11.82
C VAL A 259 -28.33 1.06 10.52
N VAL A 260 -27.85 -0.18 10.58
CA VAL A 260 -27.23 -0.87 9.44
C VAL A 260 -27.90 -2.21 9.16
N ILE A 261 -27.81 -2.65 7.91
CA ILE A 261 -28.13 -4.01 7.50
C ILE A 261 -26.80 -4.74 7.24
N LEU A 262 -26.58 -5.82 7.99
CA LEU A 262 -25.42 -6.70 7.83
C LEU A 262 -25.86 -8.03 7.22
N LYS A 263 -25.06 -8.58 6.30
CA LYS A 263 -25.26 -9.92 5.77
C LYS A 263 -24.05 -10.79 6.07
N THR A 264 -24.26 -11.80 6.91
CA THR A 264 -23.27 -12.86 7.15
C THR A 264 -23.36 -13.90 6.03
N SER A 265 -22.22 -14.42 5.61
CA SER A 265 -22.08 -15.49 4.63
C SER A 265 -21.25 -16.62 5.22
N THR A 266 -21.45 -17.83 4.71
CA THR A 266 -20.66 -19.02 5.01
C THR A 266 -19.36 -18.96 4.22
N PRO A 267 -18.19 -18.96 4.87
CA PRO A 267 -16.91 -18.96 4.16
C PRO A 267 -16.77 -20.17 3.23
N VAL A 268 -16.23 -19.97 2.02
CA VAL A 268 -15.76 -21.07 1.17
C VAL A 268 -14.23 -21.20 1.22
N LYS A 269 -13.66 -22.28 0.67
CA LYS A 269 -12.21 -22.60 0.76
C LYS A 269 -11.25 -21.46 0.40
N ASN A 270 -11.66 -20.53 -0.47
CA ASN A 270 -10.82 -19.41 -0.90
C ASN A 270 -11.01 -18.14 -0.04
N GLY A 271 -11.72 -18.24 1.08
CA GLY A 271 -11.99 -17.13 2.00
C GLY A 271 -12.97 -16.06 1.51
N HIS A 272 -13.52 -16.27 0.32
CA HIS A 272 -14.55 -15.44 -0.27
C HIS A 272 -15.95 -16.01 -0.03
N LYS A 273 -16.96 -15.33 -0.58
CA LYS A 273 -18.36 -15.78 -0.51
C LYS A 273 -18.62 -16.94 -1.48
N PRO A 274 -19.64 -17.78 -1.22
CA PRO A 274 -20.08 -18.79 -2.17
C PRO A 274 -20.61 -18.15 -3.45
N ASP A 275 -20.24 -18.70 -4.61
CA ASP A 275 -20.87 -18.37 -5.89
C ASP A 275 -22.36 -18.71 -5.84
N GLY A 276 -23.22 -17.75 -6.18
CA GLY A 276 -24.69 -17.91 -6.11
C GLY A 276 -25.34 -17.39 -4.81
N GLY A 277 -24.55 -16.94 -3.84
CA GLY A 277 -25.02 -16.24 -2.65
C GLY A 277 -25.57 -17.14 -1.54
N ASP A 278 -25.38 -16.70 -0.30
CA ASP A 278 -25.85 -17.43 0.89
C ASP A 278 -27.32 -17.13 1.21
N GLN A 279 -28.03 -18.13 1.74
CA GLN A 279 -29.43 -18.07 2.20
C GLN A 279 -29.58 -17.41 3.58
N ILE A 280 -28.49 -17.05 4.25
CA ILE A 280 -28.53 -16.33 5.53
C ILE A 280 -29.22 -14.97 5.35
N ALA A 281 -30.32 -14.78 6.09
CA ALA A 281 -31.09 -13.55 6.07
C ALA A 281 -30.28 -12.36 6.63
N PRO A 282 -30.33 -11.19 5.97
CA PRO A 282 -29.71 -9.98 6.50
C PRO A 282 -30.28 -9.60 7.87
N LYS A 283 -29.43 -9.05 8.74
CA LYS A 283 -29.79 -8.63 10.09
C LYS A 283 -29.66 -7.13 10.24
N ILE A 284 -30.60 -6.52 10.95
CA ILE A 284 -30.55 -5.11 11.33
C ILE A 284 -29.80 -4.98 12.65
N GLU A 285 -28.77 -4.14 12.68
CA GLU A 285 -28.01 -3.83 13.90
C GLU A 285 -27.94 -2.32 14.15
N ASN A 286 -27.86 -1.93 15.43
CA ASN A 286 -27.85 -0.54 15.86
C ASN A 286 -26.52 -0.21 16.55
N TYR A 287 -25.94 0.93 16.18
CA TYR A 287 -24.68 1.46 16.70
C TYR A 287 -24.82 2.95 17.01
N ASP A 288 -23.90 3.49 17.79
CA ASP A 288 -23.84 4.93 18.05
C ASP A 288 -22.99 5.65 17.00
N GLU A 289 -21.91 5.01 16.55
CA GLU A 289 -20.95 5.58 15.59
C GLU A 289 -20.59 4.56 14.49
N LEU A 290 -20.21 5.06 13.31
CA LEU A 290 -19.79 4.27 12.15
C LEU A 290 -18.46 4.78 11.61
N VAL A 291 -17.50 3.88 11.41
CA VAL A 291 -16.23 4.15 10.73
C VAL A 291 -16.12 3.26 9.50
N LEU A 292 -16.07 3.88 8.32
CA LEU A 292 -15.90 3.18 7.04
C LEU A 292 -14.41 3.11 6.69
N CYS A 293 -13.83 1.91 6.83
CA CYS A 293 -12.46 1.58 6.46
C CYS A 293 -12.44 0.73 5.17
N CYS A 294 -13.37 0.99 4.25
CA CYS A 294 -13.50 0.35 2.95
C CYS A 294 -13.21 1.35 1.81
N LEU A 295 -13.20 0.85 0.57
CA LEU A 295 -13.00 1.69 -0.61
C LEU A 295 -14.11 2.75 -0.74
N THR A 296 -13.80 3.89 -1.34
CA THR A 296 -14.74 5.02 -1.39
C THR A 296 -16.00 4.74 -2.22
N ASP A 297 -15.90 3.92 -3.26
CA ASP A 297 -17.04 3.45 -4.05
C ASP A 297 -17.97 2.54 -3.23
N THR A 298 -17.40 1.64 -2.44
CA THR A 298 -18.09 0.77 -1.49
C THR A 298 -18.79 1.61 -0.42
N ALA A 299 -18.07 2.57 0.19
CA ALA A 299 -18.63 3.52 1.15
C ALA A 299 -19.81 4.30 0.55
N LYS A 300 -19.66 4.81 -0.69
CA LYS A 300 -20.74 5.52 -1.41
C LYS A 300 -21.95 4.61 -1.64
N LYS A 301 -21.73 3.36 -2.03
CA LYS A 301 -22.78 2.36 -2.26
C LYS A 301 -23.57 2.09 -0.98
N VAL A 302 -22.90 1.72 0.10
CA VAL A 302 -23.56 1.33 1.35
C VAL A 302 -24.22 2.51 2.07
N LEU A 303 -23.67 3.72 1.96
CA LEU A 303 -24.33 4.92 2.50
C LEU A 303 -25.63 5.24 1.75
N GLY A 304 -25.74 4.87 0.47
CA GLY A 304 -26.99 4.92 -0.28
C GLY A 304 -27.75 6.24 -0.12
N LYS A 305 -28.96 6.19 0.43
CA LYS A 305 -29.80 7.38 0.64
C LYS A 305 -29.31 8.29 1.78
N THR A 306 -28.55 7.77 2.75
CA THR A 306 -28.04 8.53 3.91
C THR A 306 -26.79 9.35 3.60
N ALA A 307 -26.18 9.18 2.43
CA ALA A 307 -25.07 10.01 1.98
C ALA A 307 -25.53 11.46 1.72
N SER A 308 -24.85 12.43 2.31
CA SER A 308 -25.00 13.83 1.94
C SER A 308 -24.54 14.08 0.51
N TRP A 309 -24.94 15.21 -0.09
CA TRP A 309 -24.46 15.60 -1.41
C TRP A 309 -22.93 15.71 -1.48
N LYS A 310 -22.30 16.26 -0.43
CA LYS A 310 -20.84 16.38 -0.34
C LYS A 310 -20.17 15.00 -0.31
N GLU A 311 -20.68 14.07 0.49
CA GLU A 311 -20.16 12.70 0.55
C GLU A 311 -20.28 11.99 -0.80
N ARG A 312 -21.45 12.07 -1.47
CA ARG A 312 -21.63 11.46 -2.80
C ARG A 312 -20.64 11.99 -3.83
N ARG A 313 -20.34 13.30 -3.77
CA ARG A 313 -19.37 13.96 -4.65
C ARG A 313 -17.95 13.47 -4.35
N VAL A 314 -17.50 13.57 -3.10
CA VAL A 314 -16.13 13.20 -2.71
C VAL A 314 -15.88 11.71 -2.92
N LEU A 315 -16.74 10.85 -2.38
CA LEU A 315 -16.57 9.40 -2.47
C LEU A 315 -16.67 8.88 -3.91
N GLY A 316 -17.45 9.57 -4.75
CA GLY A 316 -17.62 9.26 -6.16
C GLY A 316 -16.55 9.80 -7.09
N SER A 317 -15.56 10.55 -6.57
CA SER A 317 -14.50 11.15 -7.39
C SER A 317 -13.29 10.22 -7.58
N ALA A 318 -13.17 9.18 -6.75
CA ALA A 318 -12.07 8.21 -6.87
C ALA A 318 -12.25 7.34 -8.12
N LYS A 319 -11.13 7.09 -8.82
CA LYS A 319 -11.06 6.16 -9.93
C LYS A 319 -10.28 4.93 -9.46
N PHE A 320 -10.80 3.75 -9.79
CA PHE A 320 -10.18 2.48 -9.48
C PHE A 320 -9.70 1.82 -10.77
N SER A 321 -8.59 1.12 -10.69
CA SER A 321 -8.09 0.25 -11.76
C SER A 321 -8.06 -1.17 -11.25
N ASN A 322 -8.45 -2.12 -12.09
CA ASN A 322 -8.30 -3.52 -11.77
C ASN A 322 -6.83 -3.90 -11.95
N ASP A 323 -6.25 -4.52 -10.93
CA ASP A 323 -4.93 -5.10 -10.99
C ASP A 323 -5.05 -6.63 -10.90
N ILE A 324 -4.24 -7.34 -11.69
CA ILE A 324 -4.20 -8.79 -11.72
C ILE A 324 -2.81 -9.22 -11.30
N SER A 325 -2.72 -9.77 -10.10
CA SER A 325 -1.49 -10.37 -9.58
C SER A 325 -1.43 -11.85 -9.94
N ILE A 326 -0.41 -12.26 -10.70
CA ILE A 326 -0.17 -13.66 -11.07
C ILE A 326 1.13 -14.13 -10.42
N THR A 327 1.04 -15.13 -9.56
CA THR A 327 2.22 -15.80 -9.00
C THR A 327 2.59 -16.99 -9.88
N HIS A 328 3.81 -17.01 -10.41
CA HIS A 328 4.32 -18.10 -11.25
C HIS A 328 5.82 -18.31 -11.03
N ASN A 329 6.34 -19.46 -11.50
CA ASN A 329 7.77 -19.79 -11.53
C ASN A 329 8.30 -19.99 -12.97
N ASP A 330 7.54 -19.54 -13.98
CA ASP A 330 7.93 -19.60 -15.40
C ASP A 330 9.20 -18.76 -15.68
N SER A 331 10.35 -19.42 -15.65
CA SER A 331 11.65 -18.81 -15.96
C SER A 331 11.79 -18.40 -17.43
N ALA A 332 11.06 -19.03 -18.36
CA ALA A 332 11.11 -18.69 -19.77
C ALA A 332 10.42 -17.35 -20.03
N TYR A 333 9.25 -17.12 -19.39
CA TYR A 333 8.59 -15.82 -19.39
C TYR A 333 9.52 -14.73 -18.85
N MET A 334 10.15 -14.97 -17.69
CA MET A 334 11.04 -14.00 -17.07
C MET A 334 12.25 -13.66 -17.95
N LYS A 335 12.89 -14.66 -18.57
CA LYS A 335 14.03 -14.44 -19.50
C LYS A 335 13.62 -13.72 -20.79
N LYS A 336 12.40 -13.99 -21.28
CA LYS A 336 11.88 -13.38 -22.49
C LYS A 336 11.61 -11.87 -22.32
N HIS A 337 11.10 -11.47 -21.16
CA HIS A 337 10.61 -10.09 -20.94
C HIS A 337 11.55 -9.19 -20.13
N TYR A 338 12.50 -9.75 -19.37
CA TYR A 338 13.36 -8.99 -18.47
C TYR A 338 14.84 -9.41 -18.55
N GLU A 339 15.74 -8.55 -18.08
CA GLU A 339 17.15 -8.88 -17.84
C GLU A 339 17.35 -9.26 -16.37
N ASN A 340 17.28 -10.55 -16.07
CA ASN A 340 17.39 -11.04 -14.69
C ASN A 340 18.84 -11.31 -14.26
N PHE A 341 19.77 -11.34 -15.21
CA PHE A 341 21.17 -11.68 -14.96
C PHE A 341 22.08 -10.62 -15.56
N TYR A 342 23.27 -10.50 -14.99
CA TYR A 342 24.26 -9.53 -15.46
C TYR A 342 24.71 -9.82 -16.90
N ARG A 343 24.89 -8.74 -17.68
CA ARG A 343 25.33 -8.74 -19.08
C ARG A 343 26.41 -7.69 -19.29
N ASP A 344 27.59 -8.12 -19.77
CA ASP A 344 28.73 -7.22 -19.98
C ASP A 344 28.50 -6.18 -21.08
N ASP A 345 27.71 -6.51 -22.11
CA ASP A 345 27.42 -5.62 -23.24
C ASP A 345 26.50 -4.44 -22.86
N LEU A 346 25.76 -4.56 -21.75
CA LEU A 346 24.84 -3.53 -21.27
C LEU A 346 25.48 -2.61 -20.20
N ALA A 347 26.59 -3.03 -19.59
CA ALA A 347 27.22 -2.34 -18.46
C ALA A 347 28.24 -1.28 -18.91
N VAL A 348 28.29 -0.13 -18.22
CA VAL A 348 29.21 0.97 -18.56
C VAL A 348 30.19 1.25 -17.42
N LYS A 349 31.50 1.24 -17.69
CA LYS A 349 32.52 1.41 -16.63
C LYS A 349 32.55 2.81 -16.01
N THR A 350 32.05 3.83 -16.69
CA THR A 350 32.11 5.22 -16.23
C THR A 350 30.75 5.89 -16.33
N LEU A 351 30.37 6.62 -15.27
CA LEU A 351 29.13 7.40 -15.22
C LEU A 351 29.47 8.82 -14.75
N ASN A 352 29.25 9.83 -15.59
CA ASN A 352 29.65 11.23 -15.33
C ASN A 352 31.09 11.36 -14.82
N ALA A 353 32.05 10.76 -15.54
CA ALA A 353 33.48 10.71 -15.19
C ALA A 353 33.81 10.03 -13.85
N THR A 354 32.84 9.37 -13.21
CA THR A 354 33.06 8.56 -12.00
C THR A 354 33.27 7.10 -12.42
N ASP A 355 34.33 6.46 -11.93
CA ASP A 355 34.55 5.02 -12.13
C ASP A 355 33.48 4.19 -11.40
N GLN A 356 32.96 3.17 -12.08
CA GLN A 356 31.92 2.27 -11.59
C GLN A 356 32.38 0.80 -11.64
N SER A 357 33.68 0.56 -11.82
CA SER A 357 34.26 -0.79 -11.93
C SER A 357 33.96 -1.68 -10.73
N SER A 358 33.91 -1.11 -9.51
CA SER A 358 33.54 -1.83 -8.29
C SER A 358 32.10 -2.35 -8.33
N ARG A 359 31.13 -1.50 -8.76
CA ARG A 359 29.72 -1.87 -8.92
C ARG A 359 29.54 -2.95 -9.98
N ILE A 360 30.25 -2.86 -11.10
CA ILE A 360 30.25 -3.89 -12.14
C ILE A 360 30.78 -5.22 -11.61
N ALA A 361 31.92 -5.21 -10.92
CA ALA A 361 32.53 -6.41 -10.37
C ALA A 361 31.62 -7.10 -9.34
N TYR A 362 30.89 -6.31 -8.54
CA TYR A 362 29.89 -6.79 -7.61
C TYR A 362 28.64 -7.34 -8.34
N ALA A 363 28.07 -6.60 -9.28
CA ALA A 363 26.89 -7.00 -10.04
C ALA A 363 27.10 -8.31 -10.82
N ARG A 364 28.30 -8.54 -11.38
CA ARG A 364 28.64 -9.83 -12.01
C ARG A 364 28.41 -11.05 -11.13
N LYS A 365 28.55 -10.90 -9.82
CA LYS A 365 28.43 -11.98 -8.84
C LYS A 365 27.05 -12.02 -8.18
N ASN A 366 26.40 -10.86 -8.07
CA ASN A 366 25.25 -10.68 -7.19
C ASN A 366 23.95 -10.25 -7.89
N PHE A 367 23.98 -9.78 -9.15
CA PHE A 367 22.77 -9.41 -9.87
C PHE A 367 22.08 -10.65 -10.45
N ARG A 368 21.11 -11.16 -9.69
CA ARG A 368 20.29 -12.33 -10.00
C ARG A 368 19.01 -12.31 -9.14
N PRO A 369 17.92 -12.97 -9.55
CA PRO A 369 16.78 -13.19 -8.66
C PRO A 369 17.23 -13.95 -7.40
N MET A 370 16.62 -13.60 -6.25
CA MET A 370 16.90 -14.23 -4.96
C MET A 370 16.42 -15.68 -4.88
#